data_AF-A0A1Y1QKQ3-F1
#
_entry.id   AF-A0A1Y1QKQ3-F1
#
_cell.length_a   1.000
_cell.length_b   1.000
_cell.length_c   1.000
_cell.angle_alpha   90.00
_cell.angle_beta   90.00
_cell.angle_gamma   90.00
#
_symmetry.space_group_name_H-M   'P 1'
#
loop_
_entity.id
_entity.type
_entity.pdbx_description
1 polymer ?
#
loop_
_entity_poly.entity_id
_entity_poly.type
_entity_poly.pdbx_seq_one_letter_code
_entity_poly.pdbx_strand_id
1 'polypeptide(L)' 'MYAEKLMLETDANGHLKIQPKLPPNARLEVIFLVVSNSLRTTKRQPSARIAGKGQILGDLFAPVTDSSDWSVLA' A
#
# COMPACT_ATOMS: atom_id res chain seq x y z
N MET A 1 -5.79 25.82 -1.71
CA MET A 1 -5.79 24.73 -0.70
C MET A 1 -4.34 24.51 -0.29
N TYR A 2 -4.03 24.55 1.01
CA TYR A 2 -2.67 24.39 1.55
C TYR A 2 -2.66 23.12 2.42
N ALA A 3 -1.62 22.28 2.28
CA ALA A 3 -1.52 21.01 3.01
C ALA A 3 -0.17 20.92 3.71
N GLU A 4 -0.19 20.69 5.01
CA GLU A 4 1.01 20.41 5.80
C GLU A 4 1.15 18.91 6.03
N LYS A 5 2.37 18.39 5.84
CA LYS A 5 2.72 17.03 6.18
C LYS A 5 3.24 16.99 7.62
N LEU A 6 2.48 16.38 8.50
CA LEU A 6 2.89 16.10 9.88
C LEU A 6 3.02 14.59 10.09
N MET A 7 4.11 14.15 10.72
CA MET A 7 4.26 12.74 11.11
C MET A 7 3.64 12.54 12.49
N LEU A 8 2.66 11.64 12.56
CA LEU A 8 1.90 11.34 13.77
C LEU A 8 2.16 9.89 14.18
N GLU A 9 2.30 9.66 15.49
CA GLU A 9 2.44 8.32 16.05
C GLU A 9 1.22 7.96 16.87
N THR A 10 0.80 6.69 16.77
CA THR A 10 -0.27 6.13 17.60
C THR A 10 0.29 5.22 18.69
N ASP A 11 -0.42 5.15 19.81
CA ASP A 11 -0.17 4.18 20.87
C ASP A 11 -0.72 2.77 20.51
N ALA A 12 -0.62 1.83 21.45
CA ALA A 12 -1.09 0.45 21.26
C ALA A 12 -2.61 0.33 21.07
N ASN A 13 -3.37 1.35 21.48
CA ASN A 13 -4.82 1.40 21.36
C ASN A 13 -5.27 2.20 20.13
N GLY A 14 -4.32 2.74 19.35
CA GLY A 14 -4.60 3.54 18.16
C GLY A 14 -4.84 5.03 18.44
N HIS A 15 -4.63 5.52 19.66
CA HIS A 15 -4.73 6.95 19.96
C HIS A 15 -3.47 7.68 19.54
N LEU A 16 -3.62 8.92 19.06
CA LEU A 16 -2.47 9.79 18.81
C LEU A 16 -1.70 10.04 20.11
N LYS A 17 -0.40 9.78 20.11
CA LYS A 17 0.46 10.08 21.27
C LYS A 17 0.53 11.57 21.57
N ILE A 18 0.47 12.40 20.52
CA ILE A 18 0.53 13.85 20.60
C ILE A 18 -0.56 14.41 19.67
N GLN A 19 -1.41 15.30 20.20
CA GLN A 19 -2.37 16.04 19.40
C GLN A 19 -1.70 17.26 18.76
N PRO A 20 -1.79 17.42 17.43
CA PRO A 20 -1.28 18.61 16.77
C PRO A 20 -2.10 19.85 17.15
N LYS A 21 -1.44 21.00 17.18
CA LYS A 21 -2.11 22.28 17.38
C LYS A 21 -2.90 22.64 16.12
N LEU A 22 -4.22 22.78 16.26
CA LEU A 22 -5.12 23.16 15.18
C LEU A 22 -5.53 24.63 15.28
N PRO A 23 -5.85 25.30 14.16
CA PRO A 23 -6.35 26.67 14.18
C PRO A 23 -7.72 26.78 14.89
N PRO A 24 -7.96 27.85 15.65
CA PRO A 24 -9.22 28.05 16.35
C PRO A 24 -10.37 28.33 15.38
N ASN A 25 -11.56 27.80 15.67
CA ASN A 25 -12.80 28.02 14.91
C ASN A 25 -12.72 27.69 13.40
N ALA A 26 -11.82 26.79 13.01
CA ALA A 26 -11.64 26.41 11.61
C ALA A 26 -12.32 25.07 11.28
N ARG A 27 -12.82 24.94 10.04
CA ARG A 27 -13.26 23.66 9.48
C ARG A 27 -12.09 23.03 8.72
N LEU A 28 -11.76 21.79 9.06
CA LEU A 28 -10.60 21.08 8.50
C LEU A 28 -11.05 19.82 7.77
N GLU A 29 -10.41 19.54 6.65
CA GLU A 29 -10.46 18.26 5.95
C GLU A 29 -9.09 17.61 6.09
N VAL A 30 -9.07 16.33 6.51
CA VAL A 30 -7.82 15.64 6.89
C VAL A 30 -7.72 14.33 6.14
N ILE A 31 -6.54 14.05 5.61
CA ILE A 31 -6.20 12.78 4.96
C ILE A 31 -5.10 12.11 5.80
N PHE A 32 -5.35 10.88 6.25
CA PHE A 32 -4.36 10.07 6.97
C PHE A 32 -3.68 9.10 6.02
N LEU A 33 -2.36 9.18 5.93
CA LEU A 33 -1.53 8.17 5.28
C LEU A 33 -0.86 7.31 6.36
N VAL A 34 -1.23 6.02 6.43
CA VAL A 34 -0.65 5.08 7.40
C VAL A 34 0.64 4.51 6.82
N VAL A 35 1.79 4.99 7.32
CA VAL A 35 3.14 4.64 6.78
C VAL A 35 3.51 3.19 7.09
N SER A 36 3.16 2.70 8.26
CA SER A 36 3.37 1.31 8.66
C SER A 36 2.28 0.90 9.62
N ASN A 37 1.35 0.06 9.15
CA ASN A 37 0.43 -0.62 10.03
C ASN A 37 0.90 -2.07 10.16
N SER A 38 1.27 -2.48 11.38
CA SER A 38 1.64 -3.87 11.63
C SER A 38 0.44 -4.80 11.73
N LEU A 39 -0.79 -4.32 11.43
CA LEU A 39 -1.93 -5.18 11.16
C LEU A 39 -1.41 -6.33 10.33
N ARG A 40 -1.33 -7.50 10.96
CA ARG A 40 -0.81 -8.71 10.34
C ARG A 40 -1.74 -8.93 9.16
N THR A 41 -1.35 -8.45 7.99
CA THR A 41 -1.98 -8.85 6.76
C THR A 41 -1.70 -10.32 6.73
N THR A 42 -2.68 -11.13 7.13
CA THR A 42 -2.66 -12.57 6.87
C THR A 42 -2.42 -12.62 5.38
N LYS A 43 -1.17 -12.92 4.99
CA LYS A 43 -0.76 -12.94 3.58
C LYS A 43 -1.83 -13.77 2.88
N ARG A 44 -2.52 -13.20 1.89
CA ARG A 44 -3.59 -13.91 1.20
C ARG A 44 -3.04 -15.25 0.75
N GLN A 45 -3.56 -16.32 1.34
CA GLN A 45 -3.20 -17.67 0.96
C GLN A 45 -4.21 -18.16 -0.07
N PRO A 46 -3.77 -18.90 -1.09
CA PRO A 46 -4.69 -19.67 -1.93
C PRO A 46 -5.56 -20.58 -1.07
N SER A 47 -6.74 -20.97 -1.55
CA SER A 47 -7.58 -21.94 -0.83
C SER A 47 -6.82 -23.25 -0.60
N ALA A 48 -7.13 -23.96 0.48
CA ALA A 48 -6.50 -25.25 0.80
C ALA A 48 -6.58 -26.27 -0.35
N ARG A 49 -7.60 -26.13 -1.22
CA ARG A 49 -7.76 -26.97 -2.40
C ARG A 49 -6.63 -26.82 -3.42
N ILE A 50 -6.01 -25.66 -3.54
CA ILE A 50 -5.04 -25.33 -4.60
C ILE A 50 -3.66 -24.91 -4.08
N ALA A 51 -3.55 -24.56 -2.79
CA ALA A 51 -2.28 -24.19 -2.18
C ALA A 51 -1.23 -25.31 -2.38
N GLY A 52 -0.08 -24.96 -2.94
CA GLY A 52 1.03 -25.89 -3.18
C GLY A 52 0.84 -26.88 -4.33
N LYS A 53 -0.27 -26.82 -5.08
CA LYS A 53 -0.54 -27.75 -6.20
C LYS A 53 -0.11 -27.23 -7.57
N GLY A 54 0.17 -25.93 -7.69
CA GLY A 54 0.67 -25.32 -8.91
C GLY A 54 2.19 -25.42 -9.01
N GLN A 55 2.70 -25.56 -10.22
CA GLN A 55 4.11 -25.40 -10.55
C GLN A 55 4.26 -24.25 -11.53
N ILE A 56 5.29 -23.44 -11.37
CA ILE A 56 5.65 -22.41 -12.35
C ILE A 56 6.28 -23.13 -13.54
N LEU A 57 5.67 -22.99 -14.72
CA LEU A 57 6.18 -23.49 -15.98
C LEU A 57 6.70 -22.30 -16.77
N GLY A 58 8.03 -22.13 -16.82
CA GLY A 58 8.69 -21.03 -17.52
C GLY A 58 9.09 -19.87 -16.62
N ASP A 59 9.54 -18.79 -17.24
CA ASP A 59 9.93 -17.56 -16.56
C ASP A 59 8.70 -16.66 -16.37
N LEU A 60 8.44 -16.24 -15.14
CA LEU A 60 7.33 -15.34 -14.81
C LEU A 60 7.64 -13.86 -15.05
N PHE A 61 8.93 -13.53 -15.14
CA PHE A 61 9.40 -12.16 -15.23
C PHE A 61 9.79 -11.78 -16.65
N ALA A 62 10.19 -12.76 -17.47
CA ALA A 62 10.44 -12.52 -18.87
C ALA A 62 9.14 -12.10 -19.59
N PRO A 63 9.17 -11.06 -20.44
CA PRO A 63 8.06 -10.73 -21.31
C PRO A 63 7.80 -11.89 -22.27
N VAL A 64 6.51 -12.14 -22.55
CA VAL A 64 6.09 -13.18 -23.50
C VAL A 64 6.49 -12.87 -24.95
N THR A 65 6.70 -11.58 -25.26
CA THR A 65 7.12 -11.09 -26.58
C THR A 65 8.55 -10.56 -26.54
N ASP A 66 9.28 -10.80 -27.62
CA ASP A 66 10.62 -10.26 -27.80
C ASP A 66 10.59 -8.73 -27.90
N SER A 67 11.68 -8.08 -27.49
CA SER A 67 11.79 -6.63 -27.48
C SER A 67 11.67 -5.99 -28.87
N SER A 68 12.00 -6.74 -29.92
CA SER A 68 11.84 -6.30 -31.32
C SER A 68 10.38 -6.07 -31.71
N ASP A 69 9.47 -6.79 -31.06
CA ASP A 69 8.04 -6.74 -31.37
C ASP A 69 7.34 -5.57 -30.66
N TRP A 70 8.09 -4.73 -29.94
CA TRP A 70 7.53 -3.60 -29.21
C TRP A 70 7.37 -2.36 -30.11
N SER A 71 8.07 -2.31 -31.23
CA SER A 71 8.13 -1.16 -32.16
C SER A 71 7.05 -1.17 -33.26
N VAL A 72 5.83 -1.62 -32.96
CA VAL A 72 4.75 -1.77 -33.96
C VAL A 72 4.13 -0.42 -34.42
N LEU A 73 4.50 0.71 -33.79
CA LEU A 73 3.94 2.04 -34.08
C LEU A 73 4.97 3.08 -34.54
N ALA A 74 6.12 2.66 -35.07
CA ALA A 74 7.10 3.57 -35.66
C ALA A 74 6.72 3.98 -37.09
#